data_AF-A0A4S8M318-F1
#
_entry.id   AF-A0A4S8M318-F1
#
_cell.length_a   1.000
_cell.length_b   1.000
_cell.length_c   1.000
_cell.angle_alpha   90.00
_cell.angle_beta   90.00
_cell.angle_gamma   90.00
#
_symmetry.space_group_name_H-M   'P 1'
#
loop_
_entity.id
_entity.type
_entity.pdbx_description
1 polymer ?
#
loop_
_entity_poly.entity_id
_entity_poly.type
_entity_poly.pdbx_seq_one_letter_code
_entity_poly.pdbx_strand_id
1 'polypeptide(L)'
;MATEAGNDEARKQAEQKKLEEILDRINYSDRYTDDHYEYRHVILPKQLLKYIPENYWDQKTGALRLLSDREWRAIGIQQSLGWEHYEIHVPEPHVLLFRRAKDYVAPAQPVRAKERRK
;
A
#
# COMPACT_ATOMS: atom_id res chain seq x y z
N MET A 1 4.08 -6.93 41.52
CA MET A 1 3.52 -7.43 40.25
C MET A 1 3.30 -6.25 39.29
N ALA A 2 4.37 -5.65 38.76
CA ALA A 2 4.26 -4.46 37.88
C ALA A 2 5.32 -4.43 36.76
N THR A 3 5.78 -5.60 36.30
CA THR A 3 6.92 -5.72 35.38
C THR A 3 6.56 -6.27 34.00
N GLU A 4 5.34 -6.74 33.78
CA GLU A 4 4.94 -7.37 32.51
C GLU A 4 4.37 -6.35 31.51
N ALA A 5 3.55 -5.39 31.97
CA ALA A 5 2.91 -4.40 31.08
C ALA A 5 3.91 -3.46 30.38
N GLY A 6 4.95 -2.99 31.10
CA GLY A 6 5.96 -2.09 30.52
C GLY A 6 6.87 -2.77 29.49
N ASN A 7 7.06 -4.09 29.58
CA ASN A 7 7.88 -4.85 28.64
C ASN A 7 7.14 -5.14 27.33
N ASP A 8 5.83 -5.38 27.39
CA ASP A 8 4.98 -5.58 26.22
C ASP A 8 4.85 -4.31 25.37
N GLU A 9 4.72 -3.15 26.01
CA GLU A 9 4.60 -1.87 25.32
C GLU A 9 5.89 -1.49 24.59
N ALA A 10 7.05 -1.70 25.22
CA ALA A 10 8.35 -1.50 24.60
C ALA A 10 8.58 -2.42 23.39
N ARG A 11 8.13 -3.68 23.46
CA ARG A 11 8.19 -4.63 22.33
C ARG A 11 7.31 -4.18 21.16
N LYS A 12 6.07 -3.78 21.44
CA LYS A 12 5.14 -3.26 20.42
C LYS A 12 5.70 -2.00 19.76
N GLN A 13 6.28 -1.08 20.53
CA GLN A 13 6.92 0.11 19.97
C GLN A 13 8.12 -0.23 19.09
N ALA A 14 8.95 -1.19 19.49
CA ALA A 14 10.09 -1.63 18.69
C ALA A 14 9.63 -2.30 17.37
N GLU A 15 8.59 -3.12 17.41
CA GLU A 15 8.00 -3.73 16.21
C GLU A 15 7.37 -2.70 15.28
N GLN A 16 6.65 -1.71 15.84
CA GLN A 16 6.04 -0.64 15.06
C GLN A 16 7.10 0.23 14.38
N LYS A 17 8.15 0.63 15.11
CA LYS A 17 9.27 1.38 14.53
C LYS A 17 9.95 0.59 13.40
N LYS A 18 10.17 -0.71 13.60
CA LYS A 18 10.74 -1.58 12.57
C LYS A 18 9.83 -1.69 11.35
N LEU A 19 8.51 -1.74 11.55
CA LEU A 19 7.55 -1.75 10.45
C LEU A 19 7.61 -0.42 9.67
N GLU A 20 7.65 0.71 10.36
CA GLU A 20 7.80 2.02 9.72
C GLU A 20 9.10 2.12 8.89
N GLU A 21 10.23 1.63 9.42
CA GLU A 21 11.49 1.56 8.67
C GLU A 21 11.41 0.63 7.44
N ILE A 22 10.61 -0.43 7.51
CA ILE A 22 10.34 -1.30 6.36
C ILE A 22 9.46 -0.54 5.34
N LEU A 23 8.42 0.16 5.78
CA LEU A 23 7.52 0.90 4.89
C LEU A 23 8.25 2.03 4.14
N ASP A 24 9.21 2.69 4.77
CA ASP A 24 10.05 3.72 4.12
C ASP A 24 10.89 3.16 2.96
N ARG A 25 11.18 1.86 2.99
CA ARG A 25 11.93 1.17 1.92
C ARG A 25 11.07 0.71 0.74
N ILE A 26 9.77 1.03 0.73
CA ILE A 26 8.92 0.76 -0.44
C ILE A 26 9.42 1.61 -1.61
N ASN A 27 9.80 0.94 -2.70
CA ASN A 27 10.31 1.60 -3.88
C ASN A 27 9.20 1.84 -4.91
N TYR A 28 9.10 3.06 -5.41
CA TYR A 28 8.13 3.47 -6.42
C TYR A 28 8.84 3.75 -7.73
N SER A 29 8.46 3.07 -8.81
CA SER A 29 9.07 3.32 -10.11
C SER A 29 8.67 4.69 -10.68
N ASP A 30 9.44 5.12 -11.68
CA ASP A 30 9.00 6.17 -12.59
C ASP A 30 7.69 5.78 -13.28
N ARG A 31 6.93 6.81 -13.66
CA ARG A 31 5.65 6.67 -14.35
C ARG A 31 5.92 6.60 -15.84
N TYR A 32 5.32 5.62 -16.51
CA TYR A 32 5.37 5.47 -17.96
C TYR A 32 3.94 5.43 -18.50
N THR A 33 3.73 5.86 -19.73
CA THR A 33 2.40 6.05 -20.28
C THR A 33 2.26 5.45 -21.66
N ASP A 34 1.10 4.88 -21.97
CA ASP A 34 0.67 4.58 -23.34
C ASP A 34 -0.43 5.55 -23.79
N ASP A 35 -1.16 5.26 -24.86
CA ASP A 35 -2.25 6.12 -25.36
C ASP A 35 -3.43 6.29 -24.38
N HIS A 36 -3.68 5.34 -23.47
CA HIS A 36 -4.89 5.29 -22.64
C HIS A 36 -4.60 5.37 -21.13
N TYR A 37 -3.45 4.88 -20.68
CA TYR A 37 -3.12 4.68 -19.28
C TYR A 37 -1.72 5.20 -18.93
N GLU A 38 -1.57 5.52 -17.64
CA GLU A 38 -0.31 5.74 -16.95
C GLU A 38 -0.05 4.54 -16.05
N TYR A 39 1.17 4.06 -16.04
CA TYR A 39 1.61 2.85 -15.36
C TYR A 39 2.77 3.16 -14.42
N ARG A 40 2.87 2.35 -13.38
CA ARG A 40 3.96 2.34 -12.40
C ARG A 40 4.01 0.96 -11.77
N HIS A 41 5.20 0.53 -11.38
CA HIS A 41 5.33 -0.60 -10.47
C HIS A 41 5.80 -0.14 -9.09
N VAL A 42 5.34 -0.84 -8.06
CA VAL A 42 5.78 -0.64 -6.67
C VAL A 42 6.46 -1.92 -6.22
N ILE A 43 7.68 -1.78 -5.68
CA ILE A 43 8.46 -2.91 -5.18
C ILE A 43 8.42 -2.86 -3.66
N LEU A 44 7.78 -3.87 -3.08
CA LEU A 44 7.73 -4.06 -1.64
C LEU A 44 9.04 -4.67 -1.12
N PRO A 45 9.52 -4.24 0.05
CA PRO A 45 10.59 -4.93 0.73
C PRO A 45 10.16 -6.36 1.06
N LYS A 46 11.04 -7.35 0.82
CA LYS A 46 10.76 -8.77 1.13
C LYS A 46 10.38 -9.00 2.60
N GLN A 47 10.85 -8.13 3.50
CA GLN A 47 10.50 -8.18 4.92
C GLN A 47 9.03 -7.83 5.17
N LEU A 48 8.46 -6.92 4.38
CA LEU A 48 7.06 -6.49 4.49
C LEU A 48 6.09 -7.61 4.12
N LEU A 49 6.47 -8.48 3.17
CA LEU A 49 5.64 -9.60 2.73
C LEU A 49 5.18 -10.50 3.89
N LYS A 50 6.01 -10.64 4.94
CA LYS A 50 5.69 -11.45 6.13
C LYS A 50 4.59 -10.85 7.00
N TYR A 51 4.35 -9.54 6.88
CA TYR A 51 3.31 -8.81 7.61
C TYR A 51 2.00 -8.73 6.82
N ILE A 52 1.99 -9.15 5.55
CA ILE A 52 0.79 -9.12 4.73
C ILE A 52 -0.13 -10.28 5.14
N PRO A 53 -1.42 -10.01 5.44
CA PRO A 53 -2.39 -11.03 5.77
C PRO A 53 -2.51 -12.14 4.72
N GLU A 54 -2.67 -13.40 5.16
CA GLU A 54 -2.76 -14.58 4.27
C GLU A 54 -3.90 -14.49 3.24
N ASN A 55 -4.99 -13.78 3.54
CA ASN A 55 -6.12 -13.58 2.62
C ASN A 55 -5.81 -12.64 1.44
N TYR A 56 -4.64 -11.99 1.41
CA TYR A 56 -4.16 -11.20 0.27
C TYR A 56 -3.25 -12.02 -0.63
N TRP A 57 -2.91 -13.24 -0.23
CA TRP A 57 -2.12 -14.17 -1.03
C TRP A 57 -3.05 -15.08 -1.83
N ASP A 58 -2.72 -15.28 -3.09
CA ASP A 58 -3.35 -16.29 -3.92
C ASP A 58 -2.67 -17.64 -3.67
N GLN A 59 -3.41 -18.60 -3.11
CA GLN A 59 -2.88 -19.91 -2.68
C GLN A 59 -2.37 -20.77 -3.84
N LYS A 60 -2.75 -20.48 -5.09
CA LYS A 60 -2.35 -21.26 -6.26
C LYS A 60 -1.03 -20.77 -6.83
N THR A 61 -0.84 -19.45 -6.86
CA THR A 61 0.31 -18.82 -7.50
C THR A 61 1.42 -18.45 -6.51
N GLY A 62 1.10 -18.32 -5.22
CA GLY A 62 2.05 -17.84 -4.21
C GLY A 62 2.36 -16.34 -4.34
N ALA A 63 1.61 -15.63 -5.18
CA ALA A 63 1.71 -14.18 -5.37
C ALA A 63 0.55 -13.46 -4.68
N LEU A 64 0.66 -12.14 -4.56
CA LEU A 64 -0.46 -11.32 -4.08
C LEU A 64 -1.59 -11.35 -5.11
N ARG A 65 -2.83 -11.51 -4.64
CA ARG A 65 -4.01 -11.36 -5.50
C ARG A 65 -4.17 -9.90 -5.94
N LEU A 66 -5.11 -9.64 -6.85
CA LEU A 66 -5.52 -8.26 -7.15
C LEU A 66 -6.07 -7.58 -5.89
N LEU A 67 -5.54 -6.40 -5.61
CA LEU A 67 -5.80 -5.63 -4.40
C LEU A 67 -6.60 -4.39 -4.76
N SER A 68 -7.67 -4.13 -4.00
CA SER A 68 -8.42 -2.88 -4.11
C SER A 68 -7.65 -1.69 -3.51
N ASP A 69 -8.09 -0.46 -3.83
CA ASP A 69 -7.50 0.80 -3.29
C ASP A 69 -7.30 0.76 -1.78
N ARG A 70 -8.30 0.25 -1.04
CA ARG A 70 -8.23 0.15 0.42
C ARG A 70 -7.20 -0.88 0.89
N GLU A 71 -7.07 -1.98 0.19
CA GLU A 71 -6.21 -3.10 0.60
C GLU A 71 -4.73 -2.77 0.39
N TRP A 72 -4.36 -2.24 -0.77
CA TRP A 72 -2.96 -1.87 -0.99
C TRP A 72 -2.55 -0.66 -0.15
N ARG A 73 -3.47 0.27 0.16
CA ARG A 73 -3.20 1.35 1.13
C ARG A 73 -3.01 0.82 2.54
N ALA A 74 -3.74 -0.23 2.94
CA ALA A 74 -3.58 -0.87 4.25
C ALA A 74 -2.22 -1.56 4.41
N ILE A 75 -1.60 -2.03 3.32
CA ILE A 75 -0.22 -2.55 3.32
C ILE A 75 0.81 -1.43 3.55
N GLY A 76 0.42 -0.16 3.37
CA GLY A 76 1.28 1.01 3.52
C GLY A 76 1.79 1.58 2.20
N ILE A 77 1.29 1.11 1.06
CA ILE A 77 1.57 1.73 -0.25
C ILE A 77 0.85 3.10 -0.29
N GLN A 78 1.60 4.16 -0.56
CA GLN A 78 1.11 5.53 -0.59
C GLN A 78 1.30 6.13 -1.99
N GLN A 79 0.21 6.31 -2.70
CA GLN A 79 0.20 6.99 -4.01
C GLN A 79 -1.10 7.80 -4.17
N SER A 80 -1.12 8.64 -5.21
CA SER A 80 -2.26 9.49 -5.56
C SER A 80 -3.54 8.67 -5.81
N LEU A 81 -4.67 9.35 -5.95
CA LEU A 81 -5.93 8.71 -6.31
C LEU A 81 -5.90 8.20 -7.78
N GLY A 82 -6.72 7.20 -8.06
CA GLY A 82 -6.96 6.68 -9.41
C GLY A 82 -6.06 5.51 -9.85
N TRP A 83 -5.10 5.09 -9.02
CA TRP A 83 -4.28 3.92 -9.32
C TRP A 83 -5.01 2.61 -8.99
N GLU A 84 -4.99 1.69 -9.94
CA GLU A 84 -5.57 0.35 -9.87
C GLU A 84 -4.46 -0.70 -9.97
N HIS A 85 -4.43 -1.65 -9.04
CA HIS A 85 -3.59 -2.85 -9.15
C HIS A 85 -4.23 -3.77 -10.19
N TYR A 86 -3.66 -3.85 -11.39
CA TYR A 86 -4.34 -4.45 -12.54
C TYR A 86 -3.84 -5.83 -12.93
N GLU A 87 -2.60 -6.18 -12.57
CA GLU A 87 -1.99 -7.44 -12.97
C GLU A 87 -1.04 -7.97 -11.88
N ILE A 88 -1.03 -9.31 -11.75
CA ILE A 88 -0.21 -10.03 -10.78
C ILE A 88 1.06 -10.48 -11.47
N HIS A 89 2.21 -10.07 -10.93
CA HIS A 89 3.51 -10.51 -11.42
C HIS A 89 4.00 -11.73 -10.63
N VAL A 90 3.66 -12.94 -11.09
CA VAL A 90 3.97 -14.22 -10.41
C VAL A 90 5.47 -14.44 -10.14
N PRO A 91 6.42 -14.14 -11.08
CA PRO A 91 7.84 -14.38 -10.85
C PRO A 91 8.40 -13.58 -9.67
N GLU A 92 7.89 -12.37 -9.43
CA GLU A 92 8.33 -11.48 -8.37
C GLU A 92 7.12 -10.97 -7.56
N PRO A 93 6.66 -11.72 -6.53
CA PRO A 93 5.43 -11.42 -5.79
C PRO A 93 5.49 -10.14 -4.96
N HIS A 94 6.68 -9.54 -4.86
CA HIS A 94 6.94 -8.28 -4.21
C HIS A 94 6.79 -7.08 -5.15
N VAL A 95 6.55 -7.31 -6.45
CA VAL A 95 6.34 -6.27 -7.45
C VAL A 95 4.84 -6.19 -7.75
N LEU A 96 4.25 -5.03 -7.48
CA LEU A 96 2.85 -4.75 -7.77
C LEU A 96 2.74 -3.79 -8.96
N LEU A 97 1.89 -4.13 -9.92
CA LEU A 97 1.70 -3.37 -11.15
C LEU A 97 0.45 -2.50 -11.04
N PHE A 98 0.64 -1.18 -11.16
CA PHE A 98 -0.44 -0.22 -11.09
C PHE A 98 -0.66 0.47 -12.44
N ARG A 99 -1.93 0.71 -12.76
CA ARG A 99 -2.33 1.57 -13.88
C ARG A 99 -3.33 2.63 -13.43
N ARG A 100 -3.40 3.74 -14.14
CA ARG A 100 -4.37 4.82 -13.94
C ARG A 100 -4.77 5.38 -15.31
N ALA A 101 -6.05 5.67 -15.52
CA ALA A 101 -6.49 6.34 -16.75
C ALA A 101 -5.84 7.73 -16.87
N LYS A 102 -5.35 8.09 -18.06
CA LYS A 102 -4.73 9.41 -18.28
C LYS A 102 -5.68 10.57 -17.96
N ASP A 103 -6.94 10.43 -18.36
CA ASP A 103 -8.00 11.41 -18.12
C ASP A 103 -8.67 11.25 -16.75
N TYR A 104 -7.98 10.64 -15.77
CA TYR A 104 -8.54 10.44 -14.45
C TYR A 104 -8.82 11.78 -13.76
N VAL A 105 -10.10 12.11 -13.65
CA VAL A 105 -10.59 13.23 -12.83
C VAL A 105 -10.87 12.69 -11.43
N ALA A 106 -10.10 13.15 -10.45
CA ALA A 106 -10.37 12.82 -9.06
C ALA A 106 -11.80 13.30 -8.70
N PRO A 107 -12.62 12.47 -8.03
CA PRO A 107 -13.95 12.89 -7.64
C PRO A 107 -13.85 14.15 -6.78
N ALA A 108 -14.67 15.15 -7.10
CA ALA A 108 -14.69 16.41 -6.36
C ALA A 108 -14.90 16.10 -4.87
N GLN A 109 -13.89 16.40 -4.05
CA GLN A 109 -14.06 16.27 -2.61
C GLN A 109 -15.17 17.22 -2.19
N PRO A 110 -16.18 16.77 -1.42
CA PRO A 110 -17.17 17.68 -0.88
C PRO A 110 -16.42 18.71 -0.05
N VAL A 111 -16.47 19.97 -0.51
CA VAL A 111 -15.89 21.10 0.22
C VAL A 111 -16.54 21.10 1.59
N ARG A 112 -15.79 20.73 2.63
CA ARG A 112 -16.27 20.80 4.00
C ARG A 112 -16.54 22.26 4.28
N ALA A 113 -17.82 22.65 4.22
CA ALA A 113 -18.25 24.01 4.48
C ALA A 113 -17.68 24.40 5.84
N LYS A 114 -16.70 25.30 5.85
CA LYS A 114 -16.23 25.90 7.09
C LYS A 114 -17.42 26.67 7.64
N GLU A 115 -18.11 26.08 8.61
CA GLU A 115 -19.09 26.78 9.44
C GLU A 115 -18.39 28.03 9.98
N ARG A 116 -18.73 29.18 9.38
CA ARG A 116 -18.37 30.49 9.90
C ARG A 116 -19.11 30.61 11.22
N ARG A 117 -18.44 30.25 12.31
CA ARG A 117 -18.82 30.68 13.66
C ARG A 117 -19.01 32.20 13.61
N LYS A 118 -20.25 32.63 13.82
CA LYS A 118 -20.63 34.02 14.08
C LYS A 118 -20.94 34.14 15.57
#